data_AF-F2VR24-F1
#
_entry.id   AF-F2VR24-F1
#
_cell.length_a   1.000
_cell.length_b   1.000
_cell.length_c   1.000
_cell.angle_alpha   90.00
_cell.angle_beta   90.00
_cell.angle_gamma   90.00
#
_symmetry.space_group_name_H-M   'P 1'
#
loop_
_entity.id
_entity.type
_entity.pdbx_description
1 polymer ?
#
loop_
_entity_poly.entity_id
_entity_poly.type
_entity_poly.pdbx_seq_one_letter_code
_entity_poly.pdbx_strand_id
1 'polypeptide(L)'
;MLSILAVFGCFAVFMAPGLCCREKEYATSNGECCPMCHEGTVVKRDCTTESGTRCVSCVNGTYMNQPNALKKCFPCTSCDEG
;
A
#
# COMPACT_ATOMS: atom_id res chain seq x y z
N MET A 1 32.29 12.54 -10.36
CA MET A 1 31.65 11.90 -11.54
C MET A 1 30.80 10.67 -11.20
N LEU A 2 31.07 9.91 -10.13
CA LEU A 2 30.18 8.81 -9.70
C LEU A 2 28.96 9.30 -8.88
N SER A 3 29.06 10.47 -8.23
CA SER A 3 28.00 11.02 -7.37
C SER A 3 26.88 11.77 -8.12
N ILE A 4 27.04 12.03 -9.42
CA ILE A 4 26.05 12.76 -10.23
C ILE A 4 25.06 11.77 -10.88
N LEU A 5 25.48 10.51 -11.10
CA LEU A 5 24.61 9.41 -11.56
C LEU A 5 23.51 9.09 -10.54
N ALA A 6 23.77 9.28 -9.24
CA ALA A 6 22.77 9.10 -8.19
C ALA A 6 21.68 10.18 -8.20
N VAL A 7 22.00 11.39 -8.68
CA VAL A 7 21.03 12.49 -8.85
C VAL A 7 20.25 12.31 -10.16
N PHE A 8 20.92 11.86 -11.22
CA PHE A 8 20.29 11.57 -12.51
C PHE A 8 19.44 10.28 -12.56
N GLY A 9 19.60 9.39 -11.57
CA GLY A 9 18.73 8.23 -11.40
C GLY A 9 17.29 8.57 -11.02
N CYS A 10 17.03 9.76 -10.43
CA CYS A 10 15.68 10.30 -10.24
C CYS A 10 15.31 11.37 -11.27
N PHE A 11 16.27 12.09 -11.83
CA PHE A 11 15.99 13.16 -12.82
C PHE A 11 15.55 12.64 -14.19
N ALA A 12 15.88 11.39 -14.57
CA ALA A 12 15.33 10.74 -15.76
C ALA A 12 14.04 9.94 -15.51
N VAL A 13 13.49 9.99 -14.29
CA VAL A 13 12.22 9.32 -13.88
C VAL A 13 11.07 10.33 -13.79
N PHE A 14 11.30 11.55 -14.30
CA PHE A 14 10.49 12.74 -14.02
C PHE A 14 9.06 12.73 -14.59
N MET A 15 8.61 11.70 -15.31
CA MET A 15 7.25 11.65 -15.86
C MET A 15 6.65 10.24 -15.85
N ALA A 16 6.59 9.62 -14.67
CA ALA A 16 5.63 8.54 -14.43
C ALA A 16 4.68 8.98 -13.31
N PRO A 17 3.50 9.56 -13.64
CA PRO A 17 2.49 9.85 -12.64
C PRO A 17 2.01 8.51 -12.08
N GLY A 18 2.42 8.19 -10.85
CA GLY A 18 2.04 6.95 -10.15
C GLY A 18 3.15 6.19 -9.42
N LEU A 19 4.43 6.58 -9.53
CA LEU A 19 5.54 5.89 -8.83
C LEU A 19 6.00 6.55 -7.51
N CYS A 20 5.45 7.70 -7.11
CA CYS A 20 5.95 8.51 -5.98
C CYS A 20 4.90 8.81 -4.90
N CYS A 21 4.10 7.82 -4.48
CA CYS A 21 3.27 8.01 -3.28
C CYS A 21 4.13 8.10 -2.02
N ARG A 22 3.65 8.80 -0.98
CA ARG A 22 4.39 8.90 0.30
C ARG A 22 4.49 7.53 0.97
N GLU A 23 5.38 7.40 1.96
CA GLU A 23 5.69 6.13 2.64
C GLU A 23 4.47 5.38 3.22
N LYS A 24 3.35 6.07 3.48
CA LYS A 24 2.08 5.49 4.00
C LYS A 24 0.92 5.58 3.01
N GLU A 25 1.22 5.73 1.73
CA GLU A 25 0.25 5.86 0.66
C GLU A 25 0.53 4.82 -0.44
N TYR A 26 -0.50 4.48 -1.19
CA TYR A 26 -0.42 3.57 -2.33
C TYR A 26 -1.02 4.19 -3.57
N ALA A 27 -0.47 3.86 -4.73
CA ALA A 27 -0.99 4.30 -6.01
C ALA A 27 -2.21 3.45 -6.40
N THR A 28 -3.30 4.12 -6.74
CA THR A 28 -4.48 3.50 -7.35
C THR A 28 -4.28 3.31 -8.86
N SER A 29 -5.20 2.60 -9.51
CA SER A 29 -5.17 2.40 -10.97
C SER A 29 -5.29 3.69 -11.79
N ASN A 30 -5.86 4.75 -11.22
CA ASN A 30 -5.94 6.08 -11.82
C ASN A 30 -4.74 6.98 -11.46
N GLY A 31 -3.73 6.44 -10.79
CA GLY A 31 -2.51 7.17 -10.43
C GLY A 31 -2.68 8.13 -9.25
N GLU A 32 -3.78 8.05 -8.50
CA GLU A 32 -3.99 8.80 -7.27
C GLU A 32 -3.28 8.10 -6.11
N CYS A 33 -2.73 8.89 -5.18
CA CYS A 33 -2.14 8.34 -3.96
C CYS A 33 -3.17 8.33 -2.84
N CYS A 34 -3.48 7.14 -2.35
CA CYS A 34 -4.43 6.92 -1.26
C CYS A 34 -3.73 6.48 0.02
N PRO A 35 -4.18 6.90 1.21
CA PRO A 35 -3.61 6.43 2.46
C PRO A 35 -3.80 4.91 2.62
N MET A 36 -2.79 4.20 3.12
CA MET A 36 -2.89 2.77 3.39
C MET A 36 -3.87 2.46 4.52
N CYS A 37 -4.41 1.24 4.50
CA CYS A 37 -5.15 0.69 5.64
C CYS A 37 -4.19 0.29 6.76
N HIS A 38 -4.63 0.38 8.01
CA HIS A 38 -3.83 0.01 9.18
C HIS A 38 -3.82 -1.50 9.39
N GLU A 39 -2.97 -1.96 10.30
CA GLU A 39 -2.93 -3.35 10.75
C GLU A 39 -4.32 -3.89 11.14
N GLY A 40 -4.56 -5.17 10.85
CA GLY A 40 -5.85 -5.82 11.05
C GLY A 40 -6.92 -5.44 10.02
N THR A 41 -6.64 -4.56 9.06
CA THR A 41 -7.62 -4.12 8.05
C THR A 41 -7.07 -4.16 6.61
N VAL A 42 -7.98 -4.25 5.64
CA VAL A 42 -7.69 -4.26 4.20
C VAL A 42 -8.59 -3.31 3.43
N VAL A 43 -8.17 -2.91 2.24
CA VAL A 43 -8.88 -1.97 1.37
C VAL A 43 -10.18 -2.60 0.88
N LYS A 44 -11.32 -2.02 1.28
CA LYS A 44 -12.63 -2.31 0.71
C LYS A 44 -12.94 -1.42 -0.49
N ARG A 45 -12.53 -0.15 -0.41
CA ARG A 45 -12.66 0.84 -1.50
C ARG A 45 -11.49 1.81 -1.41
N ASP A 46 -10.96 2.16 -2.57
CA ASP A 46 -9.96 3.22 -2.70
C ASP A 46 -10.50 4.56 -2.19
N CYS A 47 -9.58 5.47 -1.87
CA CYS A 47 -9.95 6.82 -1.49
C CYS A 47 -10.60 7.57 -2.67
N THR A 48 -11.26 8.66 -2.36
CA THR A 48 -11.77 9.64 -3.33
C THR A 48 -11.26 11.01 -2.92
N THR A 49 -11.48 12.03 -3.75
CA THR A 49 -11.11 13.42 -3.41
C THR A 49 -11.70 13.91 -2.09
N GLU A 50 -12.88 13.40 -1.71
CA GLU A 50 -13.62 13.82 -0.51
C GLU A 50 -13.48 12.85 0.67
N SER A 51 -13.03 11.61 0.44
CA SER A 51 -13.00 10.57 1.46
C SER A 51 -11.71 9.77 1.42
N GLY A 52 -11.11 9.50 2.59
CA GLY A 52 -9.98 8.57 2.69
C GLY A 52 -10.33 7.13 2.27
N THR A 53 -9.30 6.27 2.25
CA THR A 53 -9.44 4.85 1.93
C THR A 53 -10.42 4.17 2.89
N ARG A 54 -11.36 3.41 2.34
CA ARG A 54 -12.30 2.65 3.17
C ARG A 54 -11.69 1.29 3.48
N CYS A 55 -11.35 1.10 4.74
CA CYS A 55 -10.78 -0.14 5.25
C CYS A 55 -11.86 -1.03 5.89
N VAL A 56 -11.64 -2.34 5.88
CA VAL A 56 -12.48 -3.33 6.56
C VAL A 56 -11.60 -4.28 7.35
N SER A 57 -12.06 -4.69 8.54
CA SER A 57 -11.34 -5.63 9.40
C SER A 57 -11.22 -7.00 8.77
N CYS A 58 -10.08 -7.64 9.01
CA CYS A 58 -9.88 -9.05 8.71
C CYS A 58 -10.88 -9.92 9.49
N VAL A 59 -11.39 -10.96 8.84
CA VAL A 59 -12.28 -11.93 9.49
C VAL A 59 -11.48 -12.93 10.30
N ASN A 60 -12.13 -13.62 11.23
CA ASN A 60 -11.48 -14.62 12.06
C ASN A 60 -10.82 -15.71 11.20
N GLY A 61 -9.60 -16.12 11.56
CA GLY A 61 -8.77 -17.01 10.74
C GLY A 61 -7.97 -16.31 9.63
N THR A 62 -8.02 -14.97 9.55
CA THR A 62 -7.16 -14.18 8.67
C THR A 62 -6.50 -13.02 9.40
N TYR A 63 -5.39 -12.51 8.89
CA TYR A 63 -4.63 -11.44 9.53
C TYR A 63 -4.00 -10.46 8.51
N MET A 64 -3.65 -9.28 9.03
CA MET A 64 -2.85 -8.28 8.33
C MET A 64 -1.98 -7.59 9.37
N ASN A 65 -0.68 -7.82 9.35
CA ASN A 65 0.24 -7.37 10.40
C ASN A 65 0.98 -6.07 10.04
N GLN A 66 0.62 -5.42 8.94
CA GLN A 66 1.29 -4.23 8.42
C GLN A 66 0.29 -3.26 7.79
N PRO A 67 0.59 -1.96 7.72
CA PRO A 67 -0.11 -1.04 6.85
C PRO A 67 -0.04 -1.53 5.39
N ASN A 68 -1.15 -1.47 4.66
CA ASN A 68 -1.23 -2.13 3.37
C ASN A 68 -2.20 -1.46 2.38
N ALA A 69 -2.07 -1.87 1.11
CA ALA A 69 -2.94 -1.54 -0.01
C ALA A 69 -3.70 -2.77 -0.55
N LEU A 70 -3.75 -3.85 0.23
CA LEU A 70 -4.30 -5.13 -0.20
C LEU A 70 -5.82 -5.13 -0.04
N LYS A 71 -6.49 -5.89 -0.88
CA LYS A 71 -7.96 -6.10 -0.81
C LYS A 71 -8.35 -7.36 -0.02
N LYS A 72 -7.37 -8.13 0.44
CA LYS A 72 -7.56 -9.42 1.13
C LYS A 72 -6.53 -9.59 2.23
N CYS A 73 -6.97 -10.17 3.34
CA CYS A 73 -6.11 -10.56 4.45
C CYS A 73 -5.38 -11.88 4.15
N PHE A 74 -4.29 -12.13 4.86
CA PHE A 74 -3.56 -13.39 4.79
C PHE A 74 -4.24 -14.47 5.64
N PRO A 75 -4.27 -15.73 5.23
CA PRO A 75 -4.81 -16.80 6.06
C PRO A 75 -3.86 -17.09 7.24
N CYS A 76 -4.42 -17.30 8.43
CA CYS A 76 -3.65 -17.83 9.55
C CYS A 76 -3.25 -19.28 9.26
N THR A 77 -2.02 -19.65 9.59
CA THR A 77 -1.57 -21.04 9.58
C THR A 77 -1.98 -21.72 10.88
N SER A 78 -2.52 -22.94 10.80
CA SER A 78 -2.70 -23.79 11.97
C SER A 78 -1.33 -24.22 12.49
N CYS A 79 -1.17 -24.20 13.81
CA CYS A 79 -0.04 -24.85 14.45
C CYS A 79 -0.46 -26.29 14.73
N ASP A 80 0.30 -27.27 14.23
CA ASP A 80 0.09 -28.67 14.60
C ASP A 80 0.51 -28.87 16.06
N GLU A 81 -0.26 -29.64 16.82
CA GLU A 81 0.13 -30.07 18.16
C GLU A 81 1.32 -31.02 18.03
N GLY A 82 2.49 -30.58 18.51
CA GLY A 82 3.75 -31.32 18.45
C GLY A 82 3.87 -32.47 19.44
#